data_AF-A0A0A2XEL6-F1
#
_entry.id   AF-A0A0A2XEL6-F1
#
_cell.length_a   1.000
_cell.length_b   1.000
_cell.length_c   1.000
_cell.angle_alpha   90.00
_cell.angle_beta   90.00
_cell.angle_gamma   90.00
#
_symmetry.space_group_name_H-M   'P 1'
#
loop_
_entity.id
_entity.type
_entity.pdbx_description
1 polymer ?
#
loop_
_entity_poly.entity_id
_entity_poly.type
_entity_poly.pdbx_seq_one_letter_code
_entity_poly.pdbx_strand_id
1 'polypeptide(L)'
;MLNTLDFSKAVDYHYDRFPPQTLDYNRLMASLLSATDALARYDQMLKNLHNSEILLAPLRNQEAIISSRMEGTISTLDEILQYEADFAENEMPSEVRSDIIETVLYQRALKNAQRAMKEGYPLSKSLIKTLHQQLLSSGRGGGG
;
A
#
# COMPACT_ATOMS: atom_id res chain seq x y z
N MET A 1 -32.32 14.62 -23.02
CA MET A 1 -31.91 15.82 -22.27
C MET A 1 -30.60 15.50 -21.59
N LEU A 2 -29.52 16.22 -21.92
CA LEU A 2 -28.21 16.01 -21.29
C LEU A 2 -28.23 16.68 -19.92
N ASN A 3 -28.03 15.88 -18.88
CA ASN A 3 -27.94 16.31 -17.50
C ASN A 3 -26.68 17.19 -17.38
N THR A 4 -26.86 18.49 -17.14
CA THR A 4 -25.76 19.43 -16.93
C THR A 4 -25.10 19.10 -15.60
N LEU A 5 -23.89 18.55 -15.64
CA LEU A 5 -23.09 18.25 -14.45
C LEU A 5 -22.84 19.55 -13.67
N ASP A 6 -23.17 19.56 -12.38
CA ASP A 6 -22.95 20.68 -11.46
C ASP A 6 -21.52 20.60 -10.89
N PHE A 7 -20.68 21.55 -11.29
CA PHE A 7 -19.29 21.67 -10.85
C PHE A 7 -19.09 22.72 -9.75
N SER A 8 -20.15 23.23 -9.12
CA SER A 8 -20.07 24.28 -8.09
C SER A 8 -19.23 23.91 -6.86
N LYS A 9 -19.00 22.61 -6.61
CA LYS A 9 -18.13 22.08 -5.56
C LYS A 9 -16.92 21.30 -6.09
N ALA A 10 -16.63 21.40 -7.39
CA ALA A 10 -15.47 20.74 -7.94
C ALA A 10 -14.20 21.33 -7.32
N VAL A 11 -13.29 20.46 -6.90
CA VAL A 11 -11.96 20.87 -6.45
C VAL A 11 -11.14 21.13 -7.72
N ASP A 12 -10.79 22.39 -7.96
CA ASP A 12 -9.89 22.75 -9.07
C ASP A 12 -8.48 22.21 -8.79
N TYR A 13 -8.14 21.12 -9.46
CA TYR A 13 -6.82 20.52 -9.33
C TYR A 13 -5.76 21.45 -9.95
N HIS A 14 -4.74 21.81 -9.19
CA HIS A 14 -3.65 22.66 -9.67
C HIS A 14 -2.64 21.86 -10.50
N TYR A 15 -3.06 21.42 -11.69
CA TYR A 15 -2.17 20.76 -12.65
C TYR A 15 -0.92 21.62 -12.92
N ASP A 16 0.22 20.96 -13.09
CA ASP A 16 1.53 21.56 -13.38
C ASP A 16 2.06 22.59 -12.38
N ARG A 17 1.46 22.69 -11.18
CA ARG A 17 1.92 23.59 -10.11
C ARG A 17 2.75 22.91 -9.02
N PHE A 18 3.10 21.64 -9.21
CA PHE A 18 3.97 20.88 -8.32
C PHE A 18 5.34 20.64 -8.96
N PRO A 19 6.45 20.81 -8.21
CA PRO A 19 6.51 21.26 -6.82
C PRO A 19 6.21 22.77 -6.69
N PRO A 20 5.68 23.22 -5.54
CA PRO A 20 5.47 24.65 -5.30
C PRO A 20 6.81 25.41 -5.33
N GLN A 21 6.82 26.61 -5.90
CA GLN A 21 8.04 27.44 -6.01
C GLN A 21 8.57 27.89 -4.63
N THR A 22 7.68 28.05 -3.65
CA THR A 22 8.02 28.43 -2.28
C THR A 22 7.30 27.53 -1.31
N LEU A 23 8.02 26.99 -0.32
CA LEU A 23 7.46 26.23 0.79
C LEU A 23 7.45 27.09 2.05
N ASP A 24 6.32 27.13 2.75
CA ASP A 24 6.23 27.77 4.07
C ASP A 24 6.77 26.81 5.13
N TYR A 25 8.09 26.89 5.36
CA TYR A 25 8.77 26.04 6.34
C TYR A 25 8.25 26.24 7.76
N ASN A 26 7.79 27.44 8.12
CA ASN A 26 7.28 27.71 9.47
C ASN A 26 6.01 26.89 9.74
N ARG A 27 5.12 26.76 8.74
CA ARG A 27 3.92 25.93 8.86
C ARG A 27 4.23 24.44 8.87
N LEU A 28 5.26 24.00 8.15
CA LEU A 28 5.59 22.59 7.99
C LEU A 28 6.49 22.05 9.11
N MET A 29 7.33 22.88 9.72
CA MET A 29 8.37 22.42 10.65
C MET A 29 7.84 21.65 11.84
N ALA A 30 6.78 22.13 12.49
CA ALA A 30 6.24 21.46 13.67
C ALA A 30 5.81 20.01 13.34
N SER A 31 5.06 19.83 12.26
CA SER A 31 4.60 18.51 11.79
C SER A 31 5.75 17.65 11.27
N LEU A 32 6.70 18.24 10.54
CA LEU A 32 7.87 17.51 10.04
C LEU A 32 8.71 16.96 11.19
N LEU A 33 9.05 17.81 12.18
CA LEU A 33 9.85 17.40 13.33
C LEU A 33 9.14 16.32 14.15
N SER A 34 7.83 16.48 14.37
CA SER A 34 7.04 15.47 15.08
C SER A 34 7.02 14.12 14.35
N ALA A 35 6.87 14.13 13.02
CA ALA A 35 6.90 12.91 12.21
C ALA A 35 8.30 12.27 12.21
N THR A 36 9.37 13.06 12.05
CA THR A 36 10.75 12.57 12.09
C THR A 36 11.09 11.94 13.44
N ASP A 37 10.69 12.57 14.55
CA ASP A 37 10.89 12.07 15.91
C ASP A 37 10.11 10.77 16.18
N ALA A 38 8.87 10.67 15.69
CA ALA A 38 8.10 9.43 15.76
C ALA A 38 8.77 8.28 14.97
N LEU A 39 9.24 8.56 13.75
CA LEU A 39 9.96 7.58 12.92
C LEU A 39 11.27 7.14 13.58
N ALA A 40 12.04 8.07 14.15
CA ALA A 40 13.30 7.76 14.82
C ALA A 40 13.09 6.84 16.04
N ARG A 41 12.05 7.09 16.85
CA ARG A 41 11.68 6.19 17.96
C ARG A 41 11.31 4.79 17.45
N TYR A 42 10.51 4.73 16.39
CA TYR A 42 10.11 3.47 15.78
C TYR A 42 11.33 2.67 15.29
N ASP A 43 12.24 3.32 14.54
CA ASP A 43 13.48 2.70 14.06
C ASP A 43 14.36 2.20 15.21
N GLN A 44 14.46 2.98 16.29
CA GLN A 44 15.22 2.59 17.48
C GLN A 44 14.62 1.37 18.16
N MET A 45 13.28 1.30 18.29
CA MET A 45 12.59 0.14 18.85
C MET A 45 12.85 -1.12 18.01
N LEU A 46 12.76 -1.02 16.69
CA LEU A 46 13.00 -2.16 15.79
C LEU A 46 14.45 -2.67 15.86
N LYS A 47 15.44 -1.78 15.96
CA LYS A 47 16.86 -2.16 16.08
C LYS A 47 17.18 -2.93 17.36
N ASN A 48 16.39 -2.72 18.42
CA ASN A 48 16.57 -3.40 19.69
C ASN A 48 15.90 -4.79 19.74
N LEU A 49 15.14 -5.17 18.70
CA LEU A 49 14.53 -6.50 18.60
C LEU A 49 15.49 -7.48 17.92
N HIS A 50 15.67 -8.65 18.53
CA HIS A 50 16.47 -9.74 17.95
C HIS A 50 15.94 -10.21 16.59
N ASN A 51 14.62 -10.17 16.40
CA ASN A 51 13.97 -10.44 15.11
C ASN A 51 12.78 -9.49 14.93
N SER A 52 13.00 -8.39 14.20
CA SER A 52 11.98 -7.38 13.93
C SER A 52 10.83 -7.90 13.05
N GLU A 53 11.04 -8.95 12.25
CA GLU A 53 10.00 -9.50 11.36
C GLU A 53 8.81 -10.07 12.13
N ILE A 54 9.00 -10.51 13.39
CA ILE A 54 7.90 -10.96 14.26
C ILE A 54 6.85 -9.86 14.46
N LEU A 55 7.28 -8.60 14.51
CA LEU A 55 6.39 -7.44 14.67
C LEU A 55 6.01 -6.81 13.32
N LEU A 56 6.93 -6.80 12.35
CA LEU A 56 6.70 -6.16 11.05
C LEU A 56 5.71 -6.94 10.17
N ALA A 57 5.73 -8.28 10.22
CA ALA A 57 4.82 -9.11 9.45
C ALA A 57 3.34 -8.81 9.75
N PRO A 58 2.85 -8.87 11.01
CA PRO A 58 1.45 -8.57 11.30
C PRO A 58 1.05 -7.11 11.00
N LEU A 59 1.97 -6.14 11.19
CA LEU A 59 1.69 -4.75 10.84
C LEU A 59 1.52 -4.53 9.33
N ARG A 60 2.35 -5.22 8.51
CA ARG A 60 2.19 -5.21 7.05
C ARG A 60 0.85 -5.82 6.62
N ASN A 61 0.40 -6.87 7.32
CA ASN A 61 -0.88 -7.50 7.05
C ASN A 61 -2.03 -6.55 7.39
N GLN A 62 -1.95 -5.86 8.52
CA GLN A 62 -2.94 -4.86 8.91
C GLN A 62 -3.00 -3.69 7.92
N GLU A 63 -1.86 -3.19 7.44
CA GLU A 63 -1.80 -2.11 6.44
C GLU A 63 -2.43 -2.52 5.10
N ALA A 64 -2.14 -3.74 4.64
CA ALA A 64 -2.75 -4.28 3.42
C ALA A 64 -4.27 -4.39 3.55
N ILE A 65 -4.77 -4.90 4.68
CA ILE A 65 -6.21 -5.01 4.95
C ILE A 65 -6.88 -3.64 4.99
N ILE A 66 -6.26 -2.66 5.66
CA ILE A 66 -6.82 -1.30 5.74
C ILE A 66 -6.85 -0.66 4.35
N SER A 67 -5.77 -0.78 3.58
CA SER A 67 -5.68 -0.25 2.22
C SER A 67 -6.72 -0.90 1.30
N SER A 68 -6.81 -2.23 1.28
CA SER A 68 -7.79 -2.96 0.48
C SER A 68 -9.24 -2.62 0.88
N ARG A 69 -9.50 -2.38 2.17
CA ARG A 69 -10.83 -1.94 2.64
C ARG A 69 -11.22 -0.57 2.11
N MET A 70 -10.27 0.35 1.93
CA MET A 70 -10.56 1.64 1.29
C MET A 70 -11.01 1.47 -0.17
N GLU A 71 -10.59 0.38 -0.83
CA GLU A 71 -10.95 0.04 -2.21
C GLU A 71 -12.21 -0.83 -2.33
N GLY A 72 -12.83 -1.21 -1.20
CA GLY A 72 -14.07 -1.99 -1.15
C GLY A 72 -13.90 -3.48 -0.86
N THR A 73 -12.67 -3.94 -0.63
CA THR A 73 -12.36 -5.35 -0.35
C THR A 73 -12.58 -5.69 1.12
N ILE A 74 -13.24 -6.82 1.43
CA ILE A 74 -13.55 -7.21 2.81
C ILE A 74 -12.81 -8.50 3.18
N SER A 75 -11.68 -8.33 3.88
CA SER A 75 -10.89 -9.40 4.48
C SER A 75 -10.55 -9.07 5.93
N THR A 76 -10.42 -10.11 6.75
CA THR A 76 -10.00 -10.02 8.16
C THR A 76 -8.58 -10.53 8.35
N LEU A 77 -7.91 -10.14 9.44
CA LEU A 77 -6.55 -10.60 9.72
C LEU A 77 -6.49 -12.12 9.87
N ASP A 78 -7.47 -12.72 10.55
CA ASP A 78 -7.54 -14.17 10.76
C ASP A 78 -7.64 -14.94 9.43
N GLU A 79 -8.43 -14.44 8.47
CA GLU A 79 -8.54 -15.04 7.13
C GLU A 79 -7.22 -14.96 6.36
N ILE A 80 -6.49 -13.85 6.47
CA ILE A 80 -5.16 -13.71 5.82
C ILE A 80 -4.13 -14.64 6.47
N LEU A 81 -4.11 -14.73 7.81
CA LEU A 81 -3.20 -15.62 8.53
C LEU A 81 -3.49 -17.09 8.24
N GLN A 82 -4.78 -17.46 8.16
CA GLN A 82 -5.19 -18.80 7.76
C GLN A 82 -4.71 -19.12 6.34
N TYR A 83 -4.89 -18.18 5.40
CA TYR A 83 -4.38 -18.36 4.05
C TYR A 83 -2.86 -18.59 4.01
N GLU A 84 -2.08 -17.79 4.76
CA GLU A 84 -0.62 -17.93 4.83
C GLU A 84 -0.17 -19.26 5.45
N ALA A 85 -0.99 -19.87 6.31
CA ALA A 85 -0.73 -21.16 6.94
C ALA A 85 -1.13 -22.35 6.04
N ASP A 86 -2.25 -22.21 5.32
CA ASP A 86 -2.85 -23.28 4.51
C ASP A 86 -2.20 -23.40 3.12
N PHE A 87 -1.60 -22.31 2.60
CA PHE A 87 -1.11 -22.25 1.22
C PHE A 87 0.35 -21.76 1.13
N ALA A 88 1.10 -22.30 0.17
CA ALA A 88 2.45 -21.84 -0.11
C ALA A 88 2.46 -20.42 -0.74
N GLU A 89 3.58 -19.70 -0.67
CA GLU A 89 3.70 -18.29 -1.11
C GLU A 89 3.39 -18.05 -2.61
N ASN A 90 3.33 -19.10 -3.44
CA ASN A 90 2.98 -19.01 -4.86
C ASN A 90 1.65 -19.68 -5.22
N GLU A 91 0.95 -20.27 -4.24
CA GLU A 91 -0.35 -20.87 -4.45
C GLU A 91 -1.42 -19.77 -4.49
N MET A 92 -2.40 -19.98 -5.37
CA MET A 92 -3.55 -19.11 -5.62
C MET A 92 -4.76 -20.02 -5.95
N PRO A 93 -5.30 -20.73 -4.95
CA PRO A 93 -6.36 -21.70 -5.16
C PRO A 93 -7.65 -21.03 -5.62
N SER A 94 -8.39 -21.69 -6.52
CA SER A 94 -9.68 -21.21 -7.03
C SER A 94 -10.76 -21.11 -5.95
N GLU A 95 -10.59 -21.84 -4.85
CA GLU A 95 -11.56 -21.96 -3.76
C GLU A 95 -11.46 -20.79 -2.75
N VAL A 96 -10.37 -20.01 -2.81
CA VAL A 96 -10.15 -18.87 -1.92
C VAL A 96 -10.89 -17.64 -2.44
N ARG A 97 -11.52 -16.91 -1.52
CA ARG A 97 -12.25 -15.67 -1.83
C ARG A 97 -11.32 -14.65 -2.50
N SER A 98 -11.80 -14.01 -3.58
CA SER A 98 -11.08 -12.97 -4.32
C SER A 98 -10.51 -11.87 -3.44
N ASP A 99 -11.22 -11.50 -2.37
CA ASP A 99 -10.85 -10.44 -1.45
C ASP A 99 -9.59 -10.77 -0.63
N ILE A 100 -9.46 -12.04 -0.22
CA ILE A 100 -8.27 -12.55 0.47
C ILE A 100 -7.10 -12.51 -0.51
N ILE A 101 -7.34 -12.99 -1.72
CA ILE A 101 -6.34 -13.02 -2.79
C ILE A 101 -5.83 -11.61 -3.14
N GLU A 102 -6.71 -10.62 -3.28
CA GLU A 102 -6.35 -9.23 -3.57
C GLU A 102 -5.49 -8.63 -2.44
N THR A 103 -5.85 -8.89 -1.19
CA THR A 103 -5.08 -8.45 -0.02
C THR A 103 -3.68 -9.09 0.00
N VAL A 104 -3.60 -10.39 -0.31
CA VAL A 104 -2.32 -11.12 -0.38
C VAL A 104 -1.44 -10.59 -1.52
N LEU A 105 -2.02 -10.32 -2.70
CA LEU A 105 -1.28 -9.72 -3.80
C LEU A 105 -0.75 -8.33 -3.46
N TYR A 106 -1.51 -7.54 -2.69
CA TYR A 106 -1.04 -6.26 -2.17
C TYR A 106 0.19 -6.42 -1.28
N GLN A 107 0.16 -7.34 -0.32
CA GLN A 107 1.32 -7.62 0.55
C GLN A 107 2.54 -8.06 -0.26
N ARG A 108 2.34 -8.98 -1.22
CA ARG A 108 3.42 -9.48 -2.09
C ARG A 108 3.98 -8.35 -2.95
N ALA A 109 3.15 -7.47 -3.50
CA ALA A 109 3.60 -6.33 -4.29
C ALA A 109 4.45 -5.39 -3.44
N LEU A 110 4.00 -5.05 -2.23
CA LEU A 110 4.74 -4.19 -1.31
C LEU A 110 6.10 -4.80 -0.91
N LYS A 111 6.14 -6.10 -0.59
CA LYS A 111 7.37 -6.83 -0.27
C LYS A 111 8.34 -6.86 -1.45
N ASN A 112 7.84 -7.09 -2.66
CA ASN A 112 8.63 -7.05 -3.89
C ASN A 112 9.19 -5.66 -4.17
N ALA A 113 8.39 -4.61 -3.99
CA ALA A 113 8.83 -3.22 -4.11
C ALA A 113 9.98 -2.91 -3.16
N GLN A 114 9.80 -3.25 -1.88
CA GLN A 114 10.79 -3.04 -0.83
C GLN A 114 12.09 -3.78 -1.14
N ARG A 115 12.01 -5.05 -1.57
CA ARG A 115 13.19 -5.85 -1.95
C ARG A 115 13.92 -5.24 -3.14
N ALA A 116 13.20 -4.93 -4.22
CA ALA A 116 13.80 -4.33 -5.42
C ALA A 116 14.51 -3.01 -5.09
N MET A 117 13.89 -2.16 -4.27
CA MET A 117 14.51 -0.89 -3.84
C MET A 117 15.75 -1.10 -2.98
N LYS A 118 15.74 -2.09 -2.08
CA LYS A 118 16.93 -2.47 -1.29
C LYS A 118 18.07 -3.00 -2.16
N GLU A 119 17.74 -3.69 -3.25
CA GLU A 119 18.70 -4.20 -4.25
C GLU A 119 19.22 -3.10 -5.20
N GLY A 120 18.79 -1.85 -5.01
CA GLY A 120 19.25 -0.69 -5.77
C GLY A 120 18.37 -0.30 -6.96
N TYR A 121 17.22 -0.95 -7.14
CA TYR A 121 16.26 -0.55 -8.18
C TYR A 121 15.57 0.77 -7.79
N PRO A 122 15.68 1.85 -8.59
CA PRO A 122 15.11 3.13 -8.22
C PRO A 122 13.58 3.11 -8.30
N LEU A 123 12.93 3.93 -7.45
CA LEU A 123 11.50 4.22 -7.60
C LEU A 123 11.27 4.87 -8.97
N SER A 124 10.62 4.12 -9.85
CA SER A 124 10.47 4.49 -11.26
C SER A 124 9.08 4.12 -11.76
N LYS A 125 8.69 4.74 -12.87
CA LYS A 125 7.45 4.38 -13.58
C LYS A 125 7.41 2.89 -13.94
N SER A 126 8.56 2.28 -14.23
CA SER A 126 8.66 0.85 -14.50
C SER A 126 8.33 0.02 -13.26
N LEU A 127 8.93 0.34 -12.10
CA LEU A 127 8.62 -0.33 -10.84
C LEU A 127 7.13 -0.27 -10.54
N ILE A 128 6.55 0.94 -10.62
CA ILE A 128 5.14 1.19 -10.32
C ILE A 128 4.24 0.35 -11.26
N LYS A 129 4.55 0.29 -12.55
CA LYS A 129 3.78 -0.53 -13.50
C LYS A 129 3.86 -2.02 -13.19
N THR A 130 5.04 -2.53 -12.82
CA THR A 130 5.21 -3.94 -12.44
C THR A 130 4.39 -4.27 -11.19
N LEU A 131 4.44 -3.42 -10.17
CA LEU A 131 3.64 -3.59 -8.96
C LEU A 131 2.14 -3.55 -9.28
N HIS A 132 1.71 -2.63 -10.13
CA HIS A 132 0.31 -2.53 -10.55
C HIS A 132 -0.16 -3.77 -11.33
N GLN A 133 0.68 -4.30 -12.23
CA GLN A 133 0.38 -5.56 -12.91
C GLN A 133 0.23 -6.73 -11.93
N GLN A 134 1.09 -6.79 -10.91
CA GLN A 134 1.00 -7.80 -9.86
C GLN A 134 -0.32 -7.69 -9.08
N LEU A 135 -0.75 -6.49 -8.72
CA LEU A 135 -2.05 -6.25 -8.05
C LEU A 135 -3.24 -6.71 -8.90
N LEU A 136 -3.19 -6.49 -10.21
CA LEU A 136 -4.29 -6.84 -11.12
C LEU A 136 -4.33 -8.32 -11.55
N SER A 137 -3.32 -9.11 -11.15
CA SER A 137 -3.17 -10.49 -11.62
C SER A 137 -4.26 -11.45 -11.14
N SER A 138 -5.00 -11.12 -10.07
CA SER A 138 -6.11 -11.94 -9.53
C SER A 138 -7.49 -11.64 -10.11
N GLY A 139 -7.60 -10.76 -11.11
CA GLY A 139 -8.80 -10.69 -11.94
C GLY A 139 -9.81 -9.61 -11.58
N ARG A 140 -9.45 -8.35 -11.86
CA ARG A 140 -10.44 -7.36 -12.34
C ARG A 140 -10.74 -7.50 -13.84
N GLY A 141 -10.19 -8.52 -14.53
CA GLY A 141 -10.32 -8.73 -15.97
C GLY A 141 -11.02 -10.03 -16.41
N GLY A 142 -11.65 -10.77 -15.49
CA GLY A 142 -12.35 -12.04 -15.77
C GLY A 142 -13.88 -11.96 -15.80
N GLY A 143 -14.44 -10.74 -15.87
CA GLY A 143 -15.88 -10.51 -16.03
C GLY A 143 -16.15 -9.84 -17.37
N GLY A 144 -16.21 -10.64 -18.42
CA GLY A 144 -16.77 -10.31 -19.73
C GLY A 144 -17.84 -11.34 -20.08
#